data_AF-A0A1V5QU76-F1
#
_entry.id   AF-A0A1V5QU76-F1
#
_cell.length_a   1.000
_cell.length_b   1.000
_cell.length_c   1.000
_cell.angle_alpha   90.00
_cell.angle_beta   90.00
_cell.angle_gamma   90.00
#
_symmetry.space_group_name_H-M   'P 1'
#
loop_
_entity.id
_entity.type
_entity.pdbx_description
1 polymer ?
#
loop_
_entity_poly.entity_id
_entity_poly.type
_entity_poly.pdbx_seq_one_letter_code
_entity_poly.pdbx_strand_id
1 'polypeptide(L)'
;MAFRRRTDPPSLPKGEALTAALVGLGMAFAAEPALEPNIENTLLAASIEGMEQEDLRVLAMLLTWLEIHSAWVNVDRLTCLVSQQGAEQVRAFWSAVGHWLGKDRRFARMAKAYTGPRRDLLGTGTDFLVRRSGEDPRLTEGPLRVPAGALRDRRGDVLRPAELAIRHRTYRCRILLGPSYRADMWAELEAEPSLTAAELARRASGSFATAWHVKRDWNLLKSAQTG
;
A
#
# COMPACT_ATOMS: atom_id res chain seq x y z
N MET A 1 23.12 8.14 19.00
CA MET A 1 22.49 6.81 18.89
C MET A 1 21.52 6.81 17.73
N ALA A 2 21.70 5.94 16.74
CA ALA A 2 20.79 5.84 15.60
C ALA A 2 19.44 5.27 16.07
N PHE A 3 18.37 6.05 15.93
CA PHE A 3 17.02 5.60 16.20
C PHE A 3 16.68 4.43 15.25
N ARG A 4 16.58 3.22 15.79
CA ARG A 4 16.03 2.05 15.07
C ARG A 4 14.52 2.12 15.25
N ARG A 5 13.77 2.24 14.15
CA ARG A 5 12.29 2.19 14.17
C ARG A 5 11.88 0.92 14.92
N ARG A 6 10.99 1.03 15.91
CA ARG A 6 10.39 -0.15 16.57
C ARG A 6 9.81 -1.05 15.48
N THR A 7 10.31 -2.28 15.44
CA THR A 7 10.03 -3.34 14.47
C THR A 7 9.03 -4.35 15.04
N ASP A 8 8.07 -3.91 15.84
CA ASP A 8 6.90 -4.77 16.06
C ASP A 8 6.14 -4.76 14.72
N PRO A 9 5.99 -5.91 14.06
CA PRO A 9 5.25 -5.95 12.80
C PRO A 9 3.85 -5.41 13.09
N PRO A 10 3.37 -4.41 12.33
CA PRO A 10 2.03 -3.90 12.56
C PRO A 10 1.04 -5.06 12.44
N SER A 11 0.05 -5.12 13.33
CA SER A 11 -1.05 -6.05 13.17
C SER A 11 -1.72 -5.76 11.83
N LEU A 12 -1.60 -6.71 10.90
CA LEU A 12 -2.20 -6.59 9.58
C LEU A 12 -3.69 -6.93 9.69
N PRO A 13 -4.59 -6.14 9.06
CA PRO A 13 -6.01 -6.45 9.06
C PRO A 13 -6.24 -7.78 8.32
N LYS A 14 -7.23 -8.56 8.77
CA LYS A 14 -7.62 -9.86 8.19
C LYS A 14 -9.14 -9.98 8.15
N GLY A 15 -9.68 -10.86 7.30
CA GLY A 15 -11.11 -11.14 7.23
C GLY A 15 -11.97 -9.89 7.06
N GLU A 16 -12.97 -9.71 7.93
CA GLU A 16 -13.87 -8.55 7.91
C GLU A 16 -13.12 -7.22 8.08
N ALA A 17 -12.10 -7.18 8.94
CA ALA A 17 -11.31 -5.97 9.15
C ALA A 17 -10.49 -5.59 7.90
N LEU A 18 -9.99 -6.58 7.15
CA LEU A 18 -9.35 -6.34 5.86
C LEU A 18 -10.38 -5.82 4.85
N THR A 19 -11.55 -6.45 4.79
CA THR A 19 -12.62 -6.03 3.87
C THR A 19 -13.01 -4.57 4.12
N ALA A 20 -13.26 -4.20 5.39
CA ALA A 20 -13.56 -2.82 5.77
C ALA A 20 -12.41 -1.85 5.42
N ALA A 21 -11.15 -2.25 5.63
CA ALA A 21 -9.99 -1.46 5.25
C ALA A 21 -9.89 -1.25 3.72
N LEU A 22 -10.16 -2.28 2.91
CA LEU A 22 -10.19 -2.17 1.45
C LEU A 22 -11.27 -1.19 0.98
N VAL A 23 -12.47 -1.24 1.59
CA VAL A 23 -13.53 -0.26 1.31
C VAL A 23 -13.12 1.16 1.74
N GLY A 24 -12.46 1.30 2.89
CA GLY A 24 -11.89 2.58 3.33
C GLY A 24 -10.82 3.14 2.39
N LEU A 25 -10.12 2.27 1.64
CA LEU A 25 -9.22 2.65 0.56
C LEU A 25 -9.91 2.87 -0.80
N GLY A 26 -11.24 2.84 -0.84
CA GLY A 26 -12.03 3.10 -2.03
C GLY A 26 -12.19 1.92 -2.97
N MET A 27 -11.98 0.68 -2.50
CA MET A 27 -12.28 -0.52 -3.28
C MET A 27 -13.72 -0.99 -3.01
N ALA A 28 -14.51 -1.25 -4.06
CA ALA A 28 -15.91 -1.61 -3.93
C ALA A 28 -16.09 -3.07 -3.47
N PHE A 29 -16.09 -3.26 -2.15
CA PHE A 29 -16.54 -4.48 -1.48
C PHE A 29 -17.83 -4.21 -0.70
N ALA A 30 -18.61 -5.27 -0.46
CA ALA A 30 -19.86 -5.18 0.31
C ALA A 30 -19.57 -5.18 1.82
N ALA A 31 -19.04 -4.07 2.33
CA ALA A 31 -18.79 -3.85 3.75
C ALA A 31 -18.81 -2.36 4.09
N GLU A 32 -18.99 -2.04 5.38
CA GLU A 32 -18.80 -0.67 5.86
C GLU A 32 -17.32 -0.26 5.81
N PRO A 33 -17.00 0.96 5.35
CA PRO A 33 -15.63 1.43 5.26
C PRO A 33 -15.01 1.62 6.65
N ALA A 34 -13.80 1.09 6.84
CA ALA A 34 -12.96 1.51 7.95
C ALA A 34 -12.56 2.99 7.77
N LEU A 35 -12.51 3.73 8.88
CA LEU A 35 -12.04 5.12 8.87
C LEU A 35 -10.51 5.15 8.87
N GLU A 36 -9.93 5.91 7.93
CA GLU A 36 -8.48 6.13 7.80
C GLU A 36 -7.63 4.84 7.91
N PRO A 37 -7.94 3.76 7.17
CA PRO A 37 -7.13 2.54 7.23
C PRO A 37 -5.70 2.83 6.79
N ASN A 38 -4.72 2.19 7.43
CA ASN A 38 -3.33 2.37 7.03
C ASN A 38 -3.12 1.78 5.62
N ILE A 39 -2.77 2.65 4.65
CA ILE A 39 -2.64 2.29 3.25
C ILE A 39 -1.67 1.12 3.06
N GLU A 40 -0.41 1.25 3.47
CA GLU A 40 0.60 0.22 3.19
C GLU A 40 0.33 -1.11 3.90
N ASN A 41 -0.17 -1.08 5.14
CA ASN A 41 -0.55 -2.31 5.85
C ASN A 41 -1.72 -3.01 5.14
N THR A 42 -2.70 -2.26 4.66
CA THR A 42 -3.87 -2.79 3.96
C THR A 42 -3.49 -3.38 2.61
N LEU A 43 -2.62 -2.70 1.83
CA LEU A 43 -2.11 -3.22 0.56
C LEU A 43 -1.33 -4.52 0.77
N LEU A 44 -0.47 -4.58 1.80
CA LEU A 44 0.25 -5.80 2.14
C LEU A 44 -0.73 -6.92 2.56
N ALA A 45 -1.69 -6.63 3.43
CA ALA A 45 -2.69 -7.60 3.85
C ALA A 45 -3.52 -8.14 2.67
N ALA A 46 -3.93 -7.28 1.74
CA ALA A 46 -4.61 -7.68 0.51
C ALA A 46 -3.75 -8.60 -0.37
N SER A 47 -2.44 -8.33 -0.44
CA SER A 47 -1.53 -9.22 -1.18
C SER A 47 -1.35 -10.58 -0.50
N ILE A 48 -1.38 -10.64 0.83
CA ILE A 48 -1.35 -11.90 1.59
C ILE A 48 -2.63 -12.68 1.33
N GLU A 49 -3.80 -12.04 1.44
CA GLU A 49 -5.09 -12.65 1.14
C GLU A 49 -5.12 -13.21 -0.29
N GLY A 50 -4.72 -12.40 -1.28
CA GLY A 50 -4.74 -12.83 -2.68
C GLY A 50 -3.73 -13.92 -3.04
N MET A 51 -2.57 -13.96 -2.38
CA MET A 51 -1.49 -14.90 -2.72
C MET A 51 -1.43 -16.14 -1.83
N GLU A 52 -1.89 -16.08 -0.58
CA GLU A 52 -1.91 -17.24 0.34
C GLU A 52 -3.29 -17.89 0.44
N GLN A 53 -4.37 -17.12 0.34
CA GLN A 53 -5.74 -17.64 0.37
C GLN A 53 -6.34 -17.79 -1.05
N GLU A 54 -5.53 -17.54 -2.08
CA GLU A 54 -5.93 -17.62 -3.49
C GLU A 54 -7.15 -16.74 -3.85
N ASP A 55 -7.39 -15.64 -3.11
CA ASP A 55 -8.46 -14.68 -3.43
C ASP A 55 -8.06 -13.80 -4.63
N LEU A 56 -8.29 -14.33 -5.83
CA LEU A 56 -8.04 -13.62 -7.09
C LEU A 56 -8.87 -12.35 -7.25
N ARG A 57 -10.03 -12.24 -6.55
CA ARG A 57 -10.85 -11.03 -6.59
C ARG A 57 -10.15 -9.89 -5.85
N VAL A 58 -9.65 -10.15 -4.64
CA VAL A 58 -8.86 -9.18 -3.87
C VAL A 58 -7.58 -8.82 -4.62
N LEU A 59 -6.91 -9.80 -5.21
CA LEU A 59 -5.68 -9.55 -5.97
C LEU A 59 -5.92 -8.70 -7.23
N ALA A 60 -7.00 -8.95 -7.97
CA ALA A 60 -7.38 -8.14 -9.13
C ALA A 60 -7.73 -6.70 -8.73
N MET A 61 -8.42 -6.53 -7.60
CA MET A 61 -8.73 -5.22 -7.05
C MET A 61 -7.46 -4.47 -6.62
N LEU A 62 -6.53 -5.15 -5.95
CA LEU A 62 -5.25 -4.59 -5.53
C LEU A 62 -4.43 -4.09 -6.71
N LEU A 63 -4.30 -4.88 -7.79
CA LEU A 63 -3.59 -4.44 -8.99
C LEU A 63 -4.26 -3.22 -9.63
N THR A 64 -5.59 -3.23 -9.74
CA THR A 64 -6.35 -2.10 -10.28
C THR A 64 -6.12 -0.84 -9.43
N TRP A 65 -6.15 -0.97 -8.11
CA TRP A 65 -5.90 0.14 -7.19
C TRP A 65 -4.48 0.68 -7.32
N LEU A 66 -3.47 -0.19 -7.44
CA LEU A 66 -2.08 0.22 -7.66
C LEU A 66 -1.90 0.96 -8.99
N GLU A 67 -2.60 0.54 -10.04
CA GLU A 67 -2.60 1.23 -11.33
C GLU A 67 -3.05 2.69 -11.20
N ILE A 68 -4.09 2.93 -10.39
CA ILE A 68 -4.70 4.25 -10.21
C ILE A 68 -3.95 5.10 -9.17
N HIS A 69 -3.49 4.49 -8.08
CA HIS A 69 -3.09 5.21 -6.87
C HIS A 69 -1.61 5.07 -6.47
N SER A 70 -0.79 4.30 -7.19
CA SER A 70 0.64 4.08 -6.87
C SER A 70 1.45 5.37 -6.69
N ALA A 71 1.04 6.47 -7.33
CA ALA A 71 1.65 7.80 -7.16
C ALA A 71 1.69 8.26 -5.69
N TRP A 72 0.72 7.85 -4.85
CA TRP A 72 0.56 8.30 -3.46
C TRP A 72 0.81 7.20 -2.41
N VAL A 73 1.46 6.11 -2.80
CA VAL A 73 1.92 5.07 -1.89
C VAL A 73 3.28 5.46 -1.29
N ASN A 74 3.45 5.26 0.02
CA ASN A 74 4.74 5.37 0.68
C ASN A 74 5.56 4.10 0.40
N VAL A 75 6.23 4.08 -0.75
CA VAL A 75 6.92 2.88 -1.27
C VAL A 75 8.07 2.42 -0.37
N ASP A 76 8.76 3.31 0.33
CA ASP A 76 9.82 2.93 1.29
C ASP A 76 9.24 2.11 2.45
N ARG A 77 8.13 2.60 3.04
CA ARG A 77 7.41 1.88 4.10
C ARG A 77 6.93 0.52 3.59
N LEU A 78 6.28 0.49 2.43
CA LEU A 78 5.77 -0.74 1.84
C LEU A 78 6.90 -1.74 1.56
N THR A 79 8.01 -1.28 1.00
CA THR A 79 9.18 -2.14 0.71
C THR A 79 9.75 -2.76 1.98
N CYS A 80 9.82 -1.99 3.07
CA CYS A 80 10.23 -2.50 4.38
C CYS A 80 9.29 -3.60 4.87
N LEU A 81 7.97 -3.38 4.79
CA LEU A 81 6.96 -4.37 5.19
C LEU A 81 7.03 -5.66 4.35
N VAL A 82 7.18 -5.52 3.02
CA VAL A 82 7.34 -6.66 2.10
C VAL A 82 8.63 -7.44 2.38
N SER A 83 9.74 -6.76 2.67
CA SER A 83 11.02 -7.42 2.97
C SER A 83 10.99 -8.28 4.24
N GLN A 84 10.05 -8.01 5.15
CA GLN A 84 9.85 -8.77 6.39
C GLN A 84 8.89 -9.95 6.22
N GLN A 85 8.24 -10.10 5.07
CA GLN A 85 7.33 -11.21 4.82
C GLN A 85 8.09 -12.52 4.67
N GLY A 86 7.63 -13.56 5.38
CA GLY A 86 8.19 -14.91 5.27
C GLY A 86 7.77 -15.63 3.98
N ALA A 87 6.55 -15.36 3.49
CA ALA A 87 6.00 -16.03 2.33
C ALA A 87 6.61 -15.56 1.00
N GLU A 88 7.19 -16.51 0.26
CA GLU A 88 7.85 -16.21 -0.99
C GLU A 88 6.89 -15.70 -2.07
N GLN A 89 5.68 -16.26 -2.13
CA GLN A 89 4.66 -15.85 -3.11
C GLN A 89 4.27 -14.38 -2.97
N VAL A 90 4.17 -13.87 -1.75
CA VAL A 90 3.88 -12.45 -1.49
C VAL A 90 5.05 -11.58 -1.95
N ARG A 91 6.29 -11.99 -1.67
CA ARG A 91 7.48 -11.26 -2.15
C ARG A 91 7.60 -11.30 -3.67
N ALA A 92 7.28 -12.42 -4.31
CA ALA A 92 7.27 -12.57 -5.77
C ALA A 92 6.21 -11.67 -6.42
N PHE A 93 5.00 -11.60 -5.84
CA PHE A 93 3.97 -10.66 -6.26
C PHE A 93 4.46 -9.22 -6.22
N TRP A 94 5.01 -8.78 -5.08
CA TRP A 94 5.50 -7.41 -4.94
C TRP A 94 6.72 -7.11 -5.82
N SER A 95 7.60 -8.08 -6.04
CA SER A 95 8.67 -7.97 -7.04
C SER A 95 8.10 -7.75 -8.44
N ALA A 96 7.09 -8.53 -8.85
CA ALA A 96 6.44 -8.36 -10.14
C ALA A 96 5.76 -6.99 -10.27
N VAL A 97 5.09 -6.50 -9.22
CA VAL A 97 4.58 -5.11 -9.15
C VAL A 97 5.71 -4.08 -9.26
N GLY A 98 6.86 -4.34 -8.65
CA GLY A 98 8.03 -3.48 -8.75
C GLY A 98 8.59 -3.39 -10.17
N HIS A 99 8.58 -4.49 -10.92
CA HIS A 99 8.93 -4.51 -12.34
C HIS A 99 7.90 -3.75 -13.18
N TRP A 100 6.61 -4.02 -12.95
CA TRP A 100 5.50 -3.35 -13.62
C TRP A 100 5.56 -1.82 -13.52
N LEU A 101 5.68 -1.33 -12.27
CA LEU A 101 5.72 0.09 -11.96
C LEU A 101 7.14 0.66 -12.04
N GLY A 102 8.10 -0.08 -12.63
CA GLY A 102 9.54 0.23 -12.61
C GLY A 102 9.94 1.53 -13.30
N LYS A 103 9.03 2.15 -14.08
CA LYS A 103 9.21 3.54 -14.58
C LYS A 103 9.27 4.55 -13.45
N ASP A 104 8.62 4.25 -12.33
CA ASP A 104 8.75 5.00 -11.09
C ASP A 104 9.93 4.47 -10.27
N ARG A 105 10.97 5.29 -10.16
CA ARG A 105 12.22 4.96 -9.44
C ARG A 105 11.98 4.57 -7.98
N ARG A 106 10.88 4.99 -7.36
CA ARG A 106 10.52 4.59 -5.98
C ARG A 106 10.30 3.09 -5.85
N PHE A 107 9.79 2.45 -6.91
CA PHE A 107 9.51 1.00 -6.95
C PHE A 107 10.74 0.16 -7.35
N ALA A 108 11.85 0.77 -7.75
CA ALA A 108 13.04 0.04 -8.19
C ALA A 108 13.61 -0.92 -7.13
N ARG A 109 13.49 -0.57 -5.84
CA ARG A 109 13.91 -1.47 -4.75
C ARG A 109 12.93 -2.63 -4.56
N MET A 110 11.63 -2.40 -4.79
CA MET A 110 10.59 -3.41 -4.67
C MET A 110 10.79 -4.54 -5.68
N ALA A 111 11.24 -4.23 -6.90
CA ALA A 111 11.56 -5.23 -7.92
C ALA A 111 12.55 -6.30 -7.41
N LYS A 112 13.43 -5.92 -6.47
CA LYS A 112 14.43 -6.82 -5.86
C LYS A 112 13.94 -7.58 -4.63
N ALA A 113 12.65 -7.49 -4.27
CA ALA A 113 12.09 -8.17 -3.10
C ALA A 113 12.12 -9.71 -3.21
N TYR A 114 12.24 -10.23 -4.43
CA TYR A 114 12.31 -11.65 -4.72
C TYR A 114 13.34 -11.92 -5.82
N THR A 115 14.16 -12.95 -5.64
CA THR A 115 15.22 -13.35 -6.59
C THR A 115 15.16 -14.84 -6.94
N GLY A 116 14.05 -15.51 -6.62
CA GLY A 116 13.86 -16.93 -6.93
C GLY A 116 13.32 -17.15 -8.35
N PRO A 117 13.00 -18.42 -8.71
CA PRO A 117 12.47 -18.77 -10.02
C PRO A 117 11.10 -18.14 -10.27
N ARG A 118 10.71 -18.01 -11.56
CA ARG A 118 9.35 -17.56 -11.89
C ARG A 118 8.32 -18.52 -11.26
N ARG A 119 7.26 -17.96 -10.71
CA ARG A 119 6.17 -18.67 -10.05
C ARG A 119 4.87 -18.44 -10.80
N ASP A 120 4.06 -19.48 -10.88
CA ASP A 120 2.72 -19.38 -11.42
C ASP A 120 1.76 -18.88 -10.34
N LEU A 121 0.87 -17.96 -10.69
CA LEU A 121 -0.18 -17.50 -9.78
C LEU A 121 -1.21 -18.62 -9.51
N LEU A 122 -1.59 -19.35 -10.55
CA LEU A 122 -2.57 -20.44 -10.43
C LEU A 122 -1.82 -21.73 -10.10
N GLY A 123 -2.34 -22.50 -9.14
CA GLY A 123 -1.76 -23.79 -8.77
C GLY A 123 -1.77 -24.83 -9.91
N THR A 124 -2.66 -24.67 -10.91
CA THR A 124 -2.73 -25.53 -12.10
C THR A 124 -3.16 -24.75 -13.34
N GLY A 125 -2.85 -25.28 -14.53
CA GLY A 125 -3.38 -24.78 -15.81
C GLY A 125 -2.71 -23.51 -16.37
N THR A 126 -1.73 -22.92 -15.66
CA THR A 126 -1.05 -21.69 -16.08
C THR A 126 -0.43 -21.82 -17.47
N ASP A 127 0.32 -22.88 -17.76
CA ASP A 127 0.98 -23.06 -19.06
C ASP A 127 -0.02 -23.12 -20.22
N PHE A 128 -1.13 -23.82 -20.05
CA PHE A 128 -2.18 -23.90 -21.06
C PHE A 128 -2.82 -22.53 -21.31
N LEU A 129 -3.18 -21.81 -20.22
CA LEU A 129 -3.83 -20.51 -20.33
C LEU A 129 -2.91 -19.44 -20.91
N VAL A 130 -1.62 -19.44 -20.53
CA VAL A 130 -0.60 -18.55 -21.08
C VAL A 130 -0.37 -18.85 -22.56
N ARG A 131 -0.28 -20.13 -22.98
CA ARG A 131 -0.18 -20.47 -24.41
C ARG A 131 -1.40 -20.01 -25.21
N ARG A 132 -2.60 -20.08 -24.61
CA ARG A 132 -3.85 -19.70 -25.27
C ARG A 132 -4.05 -18.20 -25.37
N SER A 133 -3.67 -17.45 -24.35
CA SER A 133 -4.14 -16.07 -24.14
C SER A 133 -3.02 -15.06 -23.84
N GLY A 134 -1.77 -15.52 -23.70
CA GLY A 134 -0.65 -14.72 -23.22
C GLY A 134 -0.63 -14.54 -21.70
N GLU A 135 0.37 -13.80 -21.23
CA GLU A 135 0.48 -13.38 -19.83
C GLU A 135 -0.19 -12.00 -19.61
N ASP A 136 -0.55 -11.69 -18.36
CA ASP A 136 -1.06 -10.39 -17.96
C ASP A 136 0.01 -9.32 -18.22
N PRO A 137 -0.25 -8.30 -19.07
CA PRO A 137 0.75 -7.30 -19.47
C PRO A 137 1.36 -6.52 -18.31
N ARG A 138 0.67 -6.47 -17.15
CA ARG A 138 1.20 -5.81 -15.96
C ARG A 138 2.37 -6.59 -15.37
N LEU A 139 2.41 -7.91 -15.50
CA LEU A 139 3.30 -8.77 -14.71
C LEU A 139 4.31 -9.57 -15.56
N THR A 140 4.35 -9.38 -16.88
CA THR A 140 5.22 -10.14 -17.82
C THR A 140 6.70 -10.09 -17.46
N GLU A 141 7.20 -8.91 -17.09
CA GLU A 141 8.63 -8.68 -16.78
C GLU A 141 9.04 -9.15 -15.38
N GLY A 142 8.07 -9.63 -14.59
CA GLY A 142 8.27 -10.01 -13.21
C GLY A 142 8.45 -11.53 -12.99
N PRO A 143 8.76 -11.92 -11.74
CA PRO A 143 8.86 -13.31 -11.35
C PRO A 143 7.50 -14.00 -11.18
N LEU A 144 6.36 -13.32 -11.39
CA LEU A 144 5.04 -13.89 -11.26
C LEU A 144 4.38 -14.06 -12.64
N ARG A 145 4.10 -15.30 -13.04
CA ARG A 145 3.37 -15.64 -14.25
C ARG A 145 1.89 -15.65 -13.96
N VAL A 146 1.17 -14.78 -14.66
CA VAL A 146 -0.29 -14.64 -14.56
C VAL A 146 -0.86 -14.76 -15.96
N PRO A 147 -1.76 -15.72 -16.24
CA PRO A 147 -2.44 -15.75 -17.53
C PRO A 147 -3.28 -14.50 -17.75
N ALA A 148 -3.31 -13.99 -18.98
CA ALA A 148 -4.17 -12.87 -19.34
C ALA A 148 -5.64 -13.18 -19.01
N GLY A 149 -6.33 -12.23 -18.36
CA GLY A 149 -7.72 -12.37 -17.95
C GLY A 149 -7.96 -13.11 -16.63
N ALA A 150 -6.94 -13.72 -16.02
CA ALA A 150 -7.05 -14.30 -14.68
C ALA A 150 -7.36 -13.23 -13.61
N LEU A 151 -6.75 -12.04 -13.75
CA LEU A 151 -6.97 -10.89 -12.89
C LEU A 151 -7.68 -9.78 -13.69
N ARG A 152 -9.03 -9.81 -13.66
CA ARG A 152 -9.86 -8.87 -14.43
C ARG A 152 -9.56 -7.41 -14.09
N ASP A 153 -9.72 -6.54 -15.09
CA ASP A 153 -9.77 -5.09 -14.88
C ASP A 153 -11.03 -4.74 -14.06
N ARG A 154 -10.83 -3.96 -13.00
CA ARG A 154 -11.86 -3.52 -12.06
C ARG A 154 -11.86 -2.00 -11.89
N ARG A 155 -11.42 -1.22 -12.87
CA ARG A 155 -11.33 0.25 -12.77
C ARG A 155 -12.62 0.91 -12.28
N GLY A 156 -13.79 0.38 -12.65
CA GLY A 156 -15.09 0.87 -12.17
C GLY A 156 -15.40 0.58 -10.70
N ASP A 157 -14.68 -0.37 -10.09
CA ASP A 157 -14.83 -0.78 -8.69
C ASP A 157 -13.83 -0.07 -7.77
N VAL A 158 -13.04 0.89 -8.28
CA VAL A 158 -12.04 1.64 -7.50
C VAL A 158 -12.32 3.14 -7.59
N LEU A 159 -12.40 3.82 -6.45
CA LEU A 159 -12.59 5.27 -6.40
C LEU A 159 -11.47 6.01 -7.12
N ARG A 160 -11.79 7.12 -7.77
CA ARG A 160 -10.78 8.01 -8.37
C ARG A 160 -10.00 8.74 -7.27
N PRO A 161 -8.78 9.23 -7.55
CA PRO A 161 -7.96 9.92 -6.56
C PRO A 161 -8.68 11.09 -5.85
N ALA A 162 -9.46 11.89 -6.58
CA ALA A 162 -10.22 13.00 -6.00
C ALA A 162 -11.30 12.52 -5.01
N GLU A 163 -11.97 11.40 -5.31
CA GLU A 163 -13.01 10.83 -4.45
C GLU A 163 -12.41 10.22 -3.19
N LEU A 164 -11.29 9.51 -3.32
CA LEU A 164 -10.57 8.95 -2.17
C LEU A 164 -10.01 10.07 -1.28
N ALA A 165 -9.49 11.16 -1.85
CA ALA A 165 -8.96 12.30 -1.09
C ALA A 165 -10.00 13.03 -0.24
N ILE A 166 -11.28 13.01 -0.64
CA ILE A 166 -12.38 13.56 0.17
C ILE A 166 -12.59 12.72 1.44
N ARG A 167 -12.45 11.40 1.32
CA ARG A 167 -12.79 10.43 2.37
C ARG A 167 -11.61 10.06 3.27
N HIS A 168 -10.39 10.19 2.76
CA HIS A 168 -9.18 9.71 3.42
C HIS A 168 -8.15 10.83 3.55
N ARG A 169 -8.02 11.35 4.76
CA ARG A 169 -7.15 12.47 5.14
C ARG A 169 -5.68 12.18 4.91
N THR A 170 -5.20 11.01 5.32
CA THR A 170 -3.80 10.63 5.07
C THR A 170 -3.51 10.64 3.58
N TYR A 171 -4.39 10.05 2.78
CA TYR A 171 -4.27 10.08 1.32
C TYR A 171 -4.26 11.51 0.77
N ARG A 172 -5.16 12.38 1.25
CA ARG A 172 -5.19 13.82 0.90
C ARG A 172 -3.88 14.53 1.25
N CYS A 173 -3.34 14.33 2.45
CA CYS A 173 -2.07 14.94 2.85
C CYS A 173 -0.91 14.45 1.98
N ARG A 174 -0.93 13.19 1.51
CA ARG A 174 0.08 12.66 0.59
C ARG A 174 -0.02 13.26 -0.82
N ILE A 175 -1.20 13.67 -1.26
CA ILE A 175 -1.34 14.47 -2.49
C ILE A 175 -0.64 15.82 -2.32
N LEU A 176 -0.86 16.48 -1.17
CA LEU A 176 -0.33 17.83 -0.91
C LEU A 176 1.17 17.87 -0.63
N LEU A 177 1.67 16.91 0.15
CA LEU A 177 3.03 16.94 0.72
C LEU A 177 3.94 15.86 0.12
N GLY A 178 3.41 15.01 -0.76
CA GLY A 178 4.06 13.80 -1.25
C GLY A 178 3.92 12.62 -0.28
N PRO A 179 4.01 11.37 -0.78
CA PRO A 179 3.78 10.17 0.02
C PRO A 179 4.95 9.85 0.94
N SER A 180 4.92 10.44 2.12
CA SER A 180 6.00 10.42 3.09
C SER A 180 5.46 10.32 4.52
N TYR A 181 6.31 9.92 5.46
CA TYR A 181 5.97 9.96 6.89
C TYR A 181 5.55 11.36 7.37
N ARG A 182 6.05 12.43 6.74
CA ARG A 182 5.63 13.81 7.07
C ARG A 182 4.16 14.03 6.73
N ALA A 183 3.70 13.54 5.58
CA ALA A 183 2.30 13.65 5.19
C ALA A 183 1.38 12.89 6.15
N ASP A 184 1.78 11.67 6.53
CA ASP A 184 1.02 10.85 7.48
C ASP A 184 0.93 11.52 8.85
N MET A 185 2.05 12.07 9.36
CA MET A 185 2.07 12.83 10.61
C MET A 185 1.25 14.13 10.54
N TRP A 186 1.22 14.79 9.38
CA TRP A 186 0.40 15.98 9.18
C TRP A 186 -1.09 15.63 9.27
N ALA A 187 -1.51 14.52 8.66
CA ALA A 187 -2.88 14.04 8.74
C ALA A 187 -3.31 13.70 10.18
N GLU A 188 -2.42 13.11 10.97
CA GLU A 188 -2.65 12.84 12.39
C GLU A 188 -2.82 14.13 13.21
N LEU A 189 -2.02 15.17 12.94
CA LEU A 189 -2.16 16.48 13.61
C LEU A 189 -3.40 17.25 13.15
N GLU A 190 -3.84 17.09 11.90
CA GLU A 190 -5.15 17.57 11.45
C GLU A 190 -6.29 16.87 12.20
N ALA A 191 -6.09 15.63 12.67
CA ALA A 191 -7.06 14.90 13.51
C ALA A 191 -7.06 15.34 14.95
N GLU A 192 -5.86 15.37 15.53
CA GLU A 192 -5.66 15.55 16.95
C GLU A 192 -4.45 16.45 17.16
N PRO A 193 -4.64 17.78 17.16
CA PRO A 193 -3.55 18.75 17.29
C PRO A 193 -2.77 18.64 18.61
N SER A 194 -3.36 18.03 19.64
CA SER A 194 -2.77 17.86 20.97
C SER A 194 -1.67 16.81 21.03
N LEU A 195 -1.57 15.89 20.05
CA LEU A 195 -0.63 14.76 20.08
C LEU A 195 0.80 15.18 20.36
N THR A 196 1.43 14.57 21.36
CA THR A 196 2.88 14.74 21.60
C THR A 196 3.69 14.19 20.43
N ALA A 197 4.95 14.62 20.28
CA ALA A 197 5.83 14.10 19.23
C ALA A 197 6.03 12.57 19.33
N ALA A 198 6.00 12.03 20.56
CA ALA A 198 6.13 10.59 20.78
C ALA A 198 4.87 9.82 20.34
N GLU A 199 3.68 10.31 20.65
CA GLU A 199 2.41 9.72 20.20
C GLU A 199 2.27 9.81 18.70
N LEU A 200 2.60 10.97 18.12
CA LEU A 200 2.58 11.21 16.69
C LEU A 200 3.47 10.23 15.93
N ALA A 201 4.71 10.03 16.41
CA ALA A 201 5.63 9.06 15.83
C ALA A 201 5.05 7.63 15.88
N ARG A 202 4.39 7.27 16.99
CA ARG A 202 3.81 5.93 17.17
C ARG A 202 2.64 5.70 16.23
N ARG A 203 1.68 6.64 16.16
CA ARG A 203 0.48 6.55 15.31
C ARG A 203 0.84 6.49 13.83
N ALA A 204 1.70 7.38 13.36
CA ALA A 204 2.15 7.39 11.96
C ALA A 204 3.18 6.28 11.63
N SER A 205 3.59 5.46 12.62
CA SER A 205 4.66 4.46 12.49
C SER A 205 5.98 5.04 11.96
N GLY A 206 6.27 6.29 12.32
CA GLY A 206 7.45 7.04 11.89
C GLY A 206 8.51 7.19 13.00
N SER A 207 9.55 7.98 12.73
CA SER A 207 10.58 8.28 13.73
C SER A 207 10.21 9.46 14.61
N PHE A 208 10.69 9.44 15.85
CA PHE A 208 10.52 10.56 16.79
C PHE A 208 11.09 11.86 16.23
N ALA A 209 12.28 11.81 15.60
CA ALA A 209 12.92 12.98 15.01
C ALA A 209 12.04 13.66 13.94
N THR A 210 11.42 12.87 13.05
CA THR A 210 10.50 13.41 12.05
C THR A 210 9.26 13.99 12.73
N ALA A 211 8.67 13.28 13.69
CA ALA A 211 7.48 13.76 14.41
C ALA A 211 7.72 15.07 15.17
N TRP A 212 8.90 15.22 15.78
CA TRP A 212 9.28 16.44 16.46
C TRP A 212 9.38 17.63 15.49
N HIS A 213 10.03 17.47 14.33
CA HIS A 213 10.07 18.51 13.31
C HIS A 213 8.69 18.86 12.77
N VAL A 214 7.86 17.86 12.47
CA VAL A 214 6.50 18.08 11.97
C VAL A 214 5.64 18.83 12.98
N LYS A 215 5.68 18.44 14.27
CA LYS A 215 4.94 19.14 15.32
C LYS A 215 5.41 20.58 15.51
N ARG A 216 6.71 20.84 15.43
CA ARG A 216 7.26 22.21 15.49
C ARG A 216 6.73 23.06 14.33
N ASP A 217 6.78 22.54 13.11
CA ASP A 217 6.33 23.28 11.93
C ASP A 217 4.81 23.50 11.95
N TRP A 218 4.04 22.52 12.43
CA TRP A 218 2.60 22.66 12.67
C TRP A 218 2.28 23.80 13.62
N ASN A 219 2.94 23.85 14.78
CA ASN A 219 2.74 24.90 15.77
C ASN A 219 3.12 26.28 15.21
N LEU A 220 4.21 26.37 14.43
CA LEU A 220 4.61 27.61 13.77
C LEU A 220 3.51 28.15 12.85
N LEU A 221 2.94 27.30 11.99
CA LEU A 221 1.85 27.71 11.09
C LEU A 221 0.56 28.04 11.85
N LYS A 222 0.25 27.32 12.92
CA LYS A 222 -0.93 27.63 13.76
C LYS A 222 -0.81 29.00 14.41
N SER A 223 0.34 29.30 15.01
CA SER A 223 0.59 30.62 15.60
C SER A 223 0.46 31.76 14.58
N ALA A 224 0.92 31.55 13.35
CA ALA A 224 0.81 32.54 12.27
C ALA A 224 -0.62 32.72 11.72
N GLN A 225 -1.54 31.79 11.99
CA GLN A 225 -2.97 31.90 11.62
C GLN A 225 -3.81 32.60 12.70
N THR A 226 -3.34 32.58 13.95
CA THR A 226 -4.03 33.16 15.10
C THR A 226 -3.51 34.54 15.51
N GLY A 227 -2.39 34.99 14.94
CA GLY A 227 -1.86 36.34 15.11
C GLY A 227 -2.24 37.22 13.94
#